data_AF-L7F9V6-F1
#
_entry.id   AF-L7F9V6-F1
#
_cell.length_a   1.000
_cell.length_b   1.000
_cell.length_c   1.000
_cell.angle_alpha   90.00
_cell.angle_beta   90.00
_cell.angle_gamma   90.00
#
_symmetry.space_group_name_H-M   'P 1'
#
loop_
_entity.id
_entity.type
_entity.pdbx_description
1 polymer ?
#
loop_
_entity_poly.entity_id
_entity_poly.type
_entity_poly.pdbx_seq_one_letter_code
_entity_poly.pdbx_strand_id
1 'polypeptide(L)' 'MPDEQEQSAPATEDRVLISGRVRASVRRRMKLYAAAHDVNLQDLLDEALDEFLRNRNA' A
#
# COMPACT_ATOMS: atom_id res chain seq x y z
N MET A 1 -15.01 36.58 16.44
CA MET A 1 -14.85 36.39 14.98
C MET A 1 -13.35 36.29 14.72
N PRO A 2 -12.84 35.30 13.96
CA PRO A 2 -13.51 34.21 13.27
C PRO A 2 -12.95 32.81 13.62
N ASP A 3 -13.72 31.83 13.18
CA ASP A 3 -13.44 30.40 13.07
C ASP A 3 -12.15 30.11 12.30
N GLU A 4 -11.15 29.54 12.96
CA GLU A 4 -10.00 28.92 12.28
C GLU A 4 -10.27 27.43 12.13
N GLN A 5 -11.09 27.15 11.12
CA GLN A 5 -10.98 26.04 10.18
C GLN A 5 -10.29 24.79 10.74
N GLU A 6 -11.16 23.87 11.15
CA GLU A 6 -10.93 22.44 11.18
C GLU A 6 -10.42 21.96 9.81
N GLN A 7 -9.12 22.14 9.56
CA GLN A 7 -8.41 21.39 8.53
C GLN A 7 -8.37 19.95 9.04
N SER A 8 -9.45 19.21 8.77
CA SER A 8 -9.40 17.77 8.69
C SER A 8 -8.34 17.45 7.64
N ALA A 9 -7.10 17.26 8.11
CA ALA A 9 -6.04 16.66 7.35
C ALA A 9 -6.64 15.41 6.69
N PRO A 10 -6.34 15.12 5.41
CA PRO A 10 -6.81 13.90 4.79
C PRO A 10 -6.43 12.77 5.74
N ALA A 11 -7.43 12.04 6.24
CA ALA A 11 -7.23 10.92 7.15
C ALA A 11 -6.15 10.05 6.51
N THR A 12 -4.93 10.19 6.99
CA THR A 12 -3.78 9.52 6.42
C THR A 12 -3.98 8.12 6.92
N GLU A 13 -4.50 7.24 6.07
CA GLU A 13 -4.80 5.87 6.47
C GLU A 13 -3.57 5.30 7.18
N ASP A 14 -3.82 4.84 8.41
CA ASP A 14 -2.75 4.39 9.29
C ASP A 14 -2.15 3.10 8.70
N ARG A 15 -0.86 3.14 8.38
CA ARG A 15 -0.16 1.97 7.83
C ARG A 15 0.07 0.96 8.95
N VAL A 16 -0.60 -0.18 8.89
CA VAL A 16 -0.45 -1.26 9.87
C VAL A 16 0.64 -2.25 9.45
N LEU A 17 1.49 -2.65 10.40
CA LEU A 17 2.54 -3.64 10.13
C LEU A 17 1.94 -5.03 9.89
N ILE A 18 2.00 -5.51 8.65
CA ILE A 18 1.67 -6.89 8.28
C ILE A 18 2.95 -7.73 8.30
N SER A 19 3.02 -8.72 9.19
CA SER A 19 4.14 -9.66 9.24
C SER A 19 3.74 -10.99 8.58
N GLY A 20 4.47 -11.40 7.56
CA GLY A 20 4.18 -12.63 6.81
C GLY A 20 5.39 -13.15 6.06
N ARG A 21 5.50 -14.48 5.95
CA ARG A 21 6.53 -15.12 5.12
C ARG A 21 6.00 -15.26 3.70
N VAL A 22 6.64 -14.56 2.76
CA VAL A 22 6.40 -14.74 1.31
C VAL A 22 7.47 -15.64 0.68
N ARG A 23 7.12 -16.29 -0.43
CA ARG A 23 8.09 -17.08 -1.19
C ARG A 23 9.22 -16.20 -1.73
N ALA A 24 10.46 -16.71 -1.72
CA ALA A 24 11.62 -15.97 -2.23
C ALA A 24 11.46 -15.52 -3.69
N SER A 25 10.83 -16.35 -4.53
CA SER A 25 10.52 -16.02 -5.92
C SER A 25 9.55 -14.84 -6.07
N VAL A 26 8.58 -14.71 -5.16
CA VAL A 26 7.64 -13.58 -5.13
C VAL A 26 8.37 -12.31 -4.74
N ARG A 27 9.15 -12.34 -3.65
CA ARG A 27 9.97 -11.19 -3.21
C ARG A 27 10.91 -10.69 -4.31
N ARG A 28 11.55 -11.59 -5.05
CA ARG A 28 12.44 -11.23 -6.17
C ARG A 28 11.67 -10.49 -7.27
N ARG A 29 10.50 -11.00 -7.67
CA ARG A 29 9.67 -10.36 -8.69
C ARG A 29 9.18 -8.98 -8.26
N MET A 30 8.73 -8.84 -7.01
CA MET A 30 8.32 -7.54 -6.48
C MET A 30 9.44 -6.51 -6.51
N LYS A 31 10.66 -6.90 -6.11
CA LYS A 31 11.82 -6.00 -6.17
C LYS A 31 12.18 -5.58 -7.60
N LEU A 32 12.13 -6.51 -8.55
CA LEU A 32 12.41 -6.21 -9.96
C LEU A 32 11.35 -5.27 -10.54
N TYR A 33 10.08 -5.50 -10.22
CA TYR A 33 8.98 -4.62 -10.64
C TYR A 33 9.14 -3.22 -10.03
N ALA A 34 9.37 -3.13 -8.72
CA ALA A 34 9.60 -1.86 -8.04
C ALA A 34 10.75 -1.07 -8.65
N ALA A 35 11.87 -1.74 -8.97
CA ALA A 35 13.02 -1.11 -9.61
C ALA A 35 12.75 -0.68 -11.07
N ALA A 36 11.89 -1.39 -11.79
CA ALA A 36 11.57 -1.07 -13.19
C ALA A 36 10.57 0.08 -13.33
N HIS A 37 9.68 0.24 -12.35
CA HIS A 37 8.58 1.22 -12.37
C HIS A 37 8.80 2.42 -11.43
N ASP A 38 9.93 2.48 -10.74
CA ASP A 38 10.28 3.52 -9.74
C ASP A 38 9.19 3.69 -8.66
N VAL A 39 8.64 2.56 -8.19
CA VAL A 39 7.59 2.53 -7.17
C VAL A 39 8.11 1.99 -5.84
N ASN A 40 7.54 2.48 -4.75
CA ASN A 40 7.84 1.97 -3.41
C ASN A 40 7.32 0.53 -3.27
N LEU A 41 8.11 -0.32 -2.64
CA LEU A 41 7.73 -1.70 -2.38
C LEU A 41 6.51 -1.81 -1.47
N GLN A 42 6.30 -0.87 -0.54
CA GLN A 42 5.10 -0.82 0.30
C GLN A 42 3.85 -0.50 -0.51
N ASP A 43 3.89 0.56 -1.32
CA ASP A 43 2.75 0.97 -2.14
C ASP A 43 2.36 -0.13 -3.15
N LEU A 44 3.36 -0.81 -3.73
CA LEU A 44 3.15 -1.99 -4.57
C LEU A 44 2.47 -3.15 -3.82
N LEU A 45 2.80 -3.34 -2.54
CA LEU A 45 2.23 -4.40 -1.70
C LEU A 45 0.77 -4.08 -1.37
N ASP A 46 0.48 -2.83 -1.01
CA ASP A 46 -0.86 -2.36 -0.69
C ASP A 46 -1.78 -2.47 -1.91
N GLU A 47 -1.33 -1.98 -3.08
CA GLU A 47 -2.10 -2.06 -4.33
C GLU A 47 -2.37 -3.52 -4.73
N ALA A 48 -1.36 -4.39 -4.70
CA ALA A 48 -1.52 -5.79 -5.08
C ALA A 48 -2.42 -6.57 -4.10
N LEU A 49 -2.40 -6.24 -2.81
CA LEU A 49 -3.28 -6.85 -1.81
C LEU A 49 -4.72 -6.36 -1.98
N ASP A 50 -4.92 -5.06 -2.17
CA ASP A 50 -6.25 -4.46 -2.38
C ASP A 50 -6.88 -5.01 -3.66
N GLU A 51 -6.15 -5.05 -4.78
CA GLU A 51 -6.63 -5.63 -6.04
C GLU A 51 -7.03 -7.10 -5.88
N PHE A 52 -6.20 -7.89 -5.17
CA PHE A 52 -6.48 -9.30 -4.92
C PHE A 52 -7.73 -9.51 -4.06
N LEU A 53 -7.94 -8.68 -3.04
CA LEU A 53 -9.11 -8.73 -2.16
C LEU A 53 -10.38 -8.29 -2.90
N ARG A 54 -10.31 -7.23 -3.71
CA ARG A 54 -11.41 -6.78 -4.57
C ARG A 54 -11.84 -7.86 -5.56
N ASN A 55 -10.87 -8.52 -6.19
CA ASN A 55 -11.14 -9.61 -7.15
C ASN A 55 -11.70 -10.88 -6.51
N ARG A 56 -11.58 -11.06 -5.19
CA ARG A 56 -12.12 -12.22 -4.45
C ARG A 56 -13.43 -11.95 -3.72
N ASN A 57 -13.74 -10.69 -3.41
CA ASN A 57 -14.98 -10.27 -2.77
C ASN A 57 -16.07 -9.87 -3.79
N ALA A 58 -15.94 -10.33 -5.04
CA ALA A 58 -16.97 -10.20 -6.08
C ALA A 58 -17.98 -11.36 -6.00
#